data_AF-A0AAD6IJ68-F1
#
_entry.id   AF-A0AAD6IJ68-F1
#
_cell.length_a   1.000
_cell.length_b   1.000
_cell.length_c   1.000
_cell.angle_alpha   90.00
_cell.angle_beta   90.00
_cell.angle_gamma   90.00
#
_symmetry.space_group_name_H-M   'P 1'
#
loop_
_entity.id
_entity.type
_entity.pdbx_description
1 polymer ?
#
loop_
_entity_poly.entity_id
_entity_poly.type
_entity_poly.pdbx_seq_one_letter_code
_entity_poly.pdbx_strand_id
1 'polypeptide(L)'
;MAKDEESDVNHHNFLQWALFNGIQINGVAPVRFPGRGMGIIATRTIEANEIMIAVPVSTMLTIDCVPREFVDRFPHEASIHGILAAFLTHGDAGLLDYWAAWRKIWPSRQHFQESLPVLWSESPGGYDKRHITLPPSASGQWNKFPNLPCNLTNQDTYQNVLGKQQKRLHDAWEHVLSVFPTTDWSLFSYHWLILNTRSFYYVSPGKEPPDDWNDAIGLVPFGDYLNHADNAPCEVVFDGQMSTFRATARHEKGDEVFMSYGSHPNDYLFVEYGFFLDRNESDAVYLDDVVFQDITFDDKEALRAHGYYG
;
A
#
# COMPACT_ATOMS: atom_id res chain seq x y z
N MET A 1 -21.86 18.64 -6.59
CA MET A 1 -22.48 18.60 -7.93
C MET A 1 -21.41 18.60 -9.03
N ALA A 2 -20.77 19.72 -9.40
CA ALA A 2 -19.78 19.72 -10.49
C ALA A 2 -18.53 18.83 -10.24
N LYS A 3 -17.98 18.83 -9.01
CA LYS A 3 -16.85 17.94 -8.64
C LYS A 3 -17.24 16.45 -8.61
N ASP A 4 -18.49 16.15 -8.28
CA ASP A 4 -18.99 14.78 -8.23
C ASP A 4 -19.25 14.25 -9.65
N GLU A 5 -19.81 15.10 -10.52
CA GLU A 5 -19.99 14.82 -11.95
C GLU A 5 -18.64 14.60 -12.67
N GLU A 6 -17.63 15.42 -12.37
CA GLU A 6 -16.27 15.24 -12.91
C GLU A 6 -15.62 13.94 -12.40
N SER A 7 -15.80 13.61 -11.11
CA SER A 7 -15.35 12.34 -10.54
C SER A 7 -15.99 11.16 -11.28
N ASP A 8 -17.31 11.18 -11.48
CA ASP A 8 -18.05 10.10 -12.15
C ASP A 8 -17.62 9.92 -13.61
N VAL A 9 -17.38 11.02 -14.34
CA VAL A 9 -16.84 10.98 -15.71
C VAL A 9 -15.44 10.35 -15.74
N ASN A 10 -14.56 10.71 -14.80
CA ASN A 10 -13.22 10.13 -14.74
C ASN A 10 -13.26 8.62 -14.43
N HIS A 11 -14.12 8.19 -13.52
CA HIS A 11 -14.35 6.76 -13.24
C HIS A 11 -14.89 6.01 -14.47
N HIS A 12 -15.81 6.62 -15.22
CA HIS A 12 -16.31 6.04 -16.46
C HIS A 12 -15.22 5.90 -17.52
N ASN A 13 -14.39 6.94 -17.71
CA ASN A 13 -13.28 6.91 -18.66
C ASN A 13 -12.24 5.84 -18.29
N PHE A 14 -11.93 5.68 -17.00
CA PHE A 14 -11.07 4.60 -16.53
C PHE A 14 -11.67 3.22 -16.82
N LEU A 15 -12.98 3.03 -16.58
CA LEU A 15 -13.64 1.75 -16.88
C LEU A 15 -13.57 1.39 -18.38
N GLN A 16 -13.75 2.37 -19.27
CA GLN A 16 -13.59 2.16 -20.71
C GLN A 16 -12.15 1.77 -21.06
N TRP A 17 -11.16 2.44 -20.47
CA TRP A 17 -9.75 2.10 -20.65
C TRP A 17 -9.44 0.68 -20.16
N ALA A 18 -9.97 0.30 -18.99
CA ALA A 18 -9.75 -1.02 -18.39
C ALA A 18 -10.25 -2.14 -19.32
N LEU A 19 -11.50 -2.02 -19.78
CA LEU A 19 -12.12 -2.99 -20.70
C LEU A 19 -11.38 -3.06 -22.05
N PHE A 20 -11.00 -1.89 -22.60
CA PHE A 20 -10.26 -1.82 -23.86
C PHE A 20 -8.89 -2.53 -23.78
N ASN A 21 -8.21 -2.44 -22.63
CA ASN A 21 -6.91 -3.07 -22.40
C ASN A 21 -7.01 -4.52 -21.89
N GLY A 22 -8.20 -5.12 -21.93
CA GLY A 22 -8.38 -6.56 -21.64
C GLY A 22 -8.57 -6.90 -20.16
N ILE A 23 -8.81 -5.91 -19.30
CA ILE A 23 -9.24 -6.18 -17.92
C ILE A 23 -10.66 -6.75 -17.97
N GLN A 24 -10.83 -7.94 -17.38
CA GLN A 24 -12.13 -8.60 -17.30
C GLN A 24 -12.82 -8.21 -16.01
N ILE A 25 -14.07 -7.77 -16.10
CA ILE A 25 -14.88 -7.31 -14.96
C ILE A 25 -16.22 -8.02 -15.02
N ASN A 26 -16.46 -8.92 -14.07
CA ASN A 26 -17.56 -9.87 -14.09
C ASN A 26 -18.45 -9.70 -12.86
N GLY A 27 -19.61 -9.07 -13.04
CA GLY A 27 -20.60 -8.97 -11.97
C GLY A 27 -20.25 -8.01 -10.84
N VAL A 28 -19.26 -7.14 -11.02
CA VAL A 28 -18.84 -6.13 -10.04
C VAL A 28 -18.71 -4.74 -10.67
N ALA A 29 -18.84 -3.69 -9.87
CA ALA A 29 -18.66 -2.31 -10.31
C ALA A 29 -18.11 -1.41 -9.19
N PRO A 30 -17.35 -0.34 -9.52
CA PRO A 30 -16.93 0.63 -8.54
C PRO A 30 -18.11 1.48 -8.07
N VAL A 31 -18.19 1.74 -6.76
CA VAL A 31 -19.17 2.63 -6.15
C VAL A 31 -18.54 3.41 -4.99
N ARG A 32 -19.10 4.57 -4.67
CA ARG A 32 -18.67 5.36 -3.51
C ARG A 32 -19.42 4.91 -2.26
N PHE A 33 -18.68 4.50 -1.23
CA PHE A 33 -19.18 4.21 0.11
C PHE A 33 -18.99 5.42 1.03
N PRO A 34 -20.05 5.90 1.72
CA PRO A 34 -19.93 6.99 2.67
C PRO A 34 -18.86 6.71 3.74
N GLY A 35 -17.94 7.66 3.93
CA GLY A 35 -16.85 7.56 4.91
C GLY A 35 -15.69 6.62 4.54
N ARG A 36 -15.81 5.79 3.50
CA ARG A 36 -14.78 4.81 3.08
C ARG A 36 -14.23 5.04 1.68
N GLY A 37 -14.74 6.01 0.95
CA GLY A 37 -14.24 6.35 -0.38
C GLY A 37 -14.82 5.43 -1.46
N MET A 38 -14.01 5.05 -2.44
CA MET A 38 -14.42 4.11 -3.48
C MET A 38 -14.28 2.68 -2.99
N GLY A 39 -15.17 1.80 -3.44
CA GLY A 39 -15.13 0.37 -3.20
C GLY A 39 -15.75 -0.39 -4.37
N ILE A 40 -15.83 -1.71 -4.27
CA ILE A 40 -16.46 -2.56 -5.28
C ILE A 40 -17.78 -3.12 -4.75
N ILE A 41 -18.85 -3.06 -5.56
CA ILE A 41 -20.15 -3.67 -5.26
C ILE A 41 -20.45 -4.81 -6.23
N ALA A 42 -21.07 -5.87 -5.73
CA ALA A 42 -21.64 -6.94 -6.54
C ALA A 42 -22.89 -6.43 -7.27
N THR A 43 -22.90 -6.48 -8.61
CA THR A 43 -24.01 -6.04 -9.47
C THR A 43 -25.03 -7.14 -9.76
N ARG A 44 -24.64 -8.39 -9.45
CA ARG A 44 -25.45 -9.61 -9.45
C ARG A 44 -24.98 -10.51 -8.31
N THR A 45 -25.69 -11.60 -8.04
CA THR A 45 -25.17 -12.68 -7.21
C THR A 45 -23.92 -13.28 -7.86
N ILE A 46 -22.88 -13.51 -7.06
CA ILE A 46 -21.59 -14.11 -7.44
C ILE A 46 -21.41 -15.35 -6.57
N GLU A 47 -21.24 -16.51 -7.18
CA GLU A 47 -21.01 -17.77 -6.45
C GLU A 47 -19.53 -17.94 -6.10
N ALA A 48 -19.27 -18.80 -5.11
CA ALA A 48 -17.90 -19.17 -4.75
C ALA A 48 -17.14 -19.76 -5.95
N ASN A 49 -15.86 -19.43 -6.05
CA ASN A 49 -14.91 -19.74 -7.13
C ASN A 49 -15.09 -18.97 -8.44
N GLU A 50 -16.09 -18.08 -8.56
CA GLU A 50 -16.19 -17.19 -9.71
C GLU A 50 -15.04 -16.15 -9.72
N ILE A 51 -14.49 -15.91 -10.91
CA ILE A 51 -13.50 -14.84 -11.14
C ILE A 51 -14.26 -13.54 -11.40
N MET A 52 -14.12 -12.60 -10.46
CA MET A 52 -14.77 -11.29 -10.52
C MET A 52 -13.95 -10.31 -11.36
N ILE A 53 -12.63 -10.35 -11.22
CA ILE A 53 -11.70 -9.45 -11.91
C ILE A 53 -10.50 -10.27 -12.40
N ALA A 54 -10.07 -10.05 -13.65
CA ALA A 54 -8.80 -10.54 -14.15
C ALA A 54 -8.04 -9.40 -14.85
N VAL A 55 -6.84 -9.12 -14.38
CA VAL A 55 -6.02 -7.98 -14.81
C VAL A 55 -4.76 -8.50 -15.50
N PRO A 56 -4.58 -8.29 -16.81
CA PRO A 56 -3.35 -8.68 -17.50
C PRO A 56 -2.14 -7.93 -16.97
N VAL A 57 -1.01 -8.62 -16.82
CA VAL A 57 0.27 -8.04 -16.37
C VAL A 57 0.72 -6.86 -17.23
N SER A 58 0.37 -6.87 -18.52
CA SER A 58 0.66 -5.78 -19.45
C SER A 58 -0.05 -4.47 -19.12
N THR A 59 -1.08 -4.49 -18.28
CA THR A 59 -1.81 -3.29 -17.84
C THR A 59 -1.35 -2.78 -16.47
N MET A 60 -0.65 -3.63 -15.70
CA MET A 60 -0.12 -3.30 -14.39
C MET A 60 1.02 -2.29 -14.50
N LEU A 61 1.23 -1.50 -13.44
CA LEU A 61 2.41 -0.65 -13.32
C LEU A 61 3.37 -1.32 -12.34
N THR A 62 4.45 -1.87 -12.88
CA THR A 62 5.48 -2.64 -12.15
C THR A 62 6.87 -2.19 -12.57
N ILE A 63 7.92 -2.71 -11.93
CA ILE A 63 9.29 -2.37 -12.33
C ILE A 63 9.59 -2.78 -13.79
N ASP A 64 8.91 -3.79 -14.31
CA ASP A 64 9.15 -4.34 -15.65
C ASP A 64 8.64 -3.43 -16.78
N CYS A 65 7.72 -2.49 -16.48
CA CYS A 65 7.27 -1.50 -17.46
C CYS A 65 8.16 -0.23 -17.50
N VAL A 66 9.10 -0.10 -16.57
CA VAL A 66 10.01 1.04 -16.51
C VAL A 66 11.18 0.80 -17.48
N PRO A 67 11.50 1.72 -18.39
CA PRO A 67 12.64 1.55 -19.29
C PRO A 67 13.94 1.32 -18.52
N ARG A 68 14.74 0.38 -18.98
CA ARG A 68 15.98 -0.02 -18.27
C ARG A 68 16.94 1.16 -18.13
N GLU A 69 17.03 2.01 -19.14
CA GLU A 69 17.82 3.25 -19.11
C GLU A 69 17.33 4.27 -18.06
N PHE A 70 16.08 4.17 -17.60
CA PHE A 70 15.58 4.97 -16.48
C PHE A 70 16.02 4.34 -15.16
N VAL A 71 15.86 3.03 -15.01
CA VAL A 71 16.26 2.26 -13.81
C VAL A 71 17.75 2.37 -13.55
N ASP A 72 18.58 2.19 -14.59
CA ASP A 72 20.05 2.17 -14.52
C ASP A 72 20.66 3.54 -14.10
N ARG A 73 19.85 4.60 -13.97
CA ARG A 73 20.29 5.91 -13.44
C ARG A 73 20.39 5.95 -11.92
N PHE A 74 19.69 5.04 -11.23
CA PHE A 74 19.63 5.01 -9.79
C PHE A 74 20.76 4.18 -9.18
N PRO A 75 21.19 4.48 -7.94
CA PRO A 75 22.13 3.64 -7.22
C PRO A 75 21.55 2.23 -7.01
N HIS A 76 22.42 1.23 -6.83
CA HIS A 76 22.01 -0.16 -6.67
C HIS A 76 21.13 -0.36 -5.41
N GLU A 77 21.32 0.48 -4.40
CA GLU A 77 20.57 0.49 -3.15
C GLU A 77 19.19 1.18 -3.27
N ALA A 78 18.85 1.76 -4.43
CA ALA A 78 17.56 2.37 -4.63
C ALA A 78 16.45 1.31 -4.63
N SER A 79 15.44 1.54 -3.78
CA SER A 79 14.29 0.65 -3.67
C SER A 79 13.45 0.67 -4.94
N ILE A 80 12.84 -0.46 -5.28
CA ILE A 80 11.86 -0.57 -6.38
C ILE A 80 10.73 0.44 -6.17
N HIS A 81 10.28 0.61 -4.92
CA HIS A 81 9.29 1.62 -4.55
C HIS A 81 9.73 3.04 -4.92
N GLY A 82 10.96 3.42 -4.56
CA GLY A 82 11.51 4.73 -4.90
C GLY A 82 11.65 4.96 -6.41
N ILE A 83 12.10 3.94 -7.14
CA ILE A 83 12.27 3.99 -8.61
C ILE A 83 10.91 4.16 -9.30
N LEU A 84 9.89 3.41 -8.89
CA LEU A 84 8.53 3.54 -9.45
C LEU A 84 7.92 4.91 -9.14
N ALA A 85 8.10 5.44 -7.93
CA ALA A 85 7.65 6.78 -7.58
C ALA A 85 8.36 7.85 -8.42
N ALA A 86 9.67 7.68 -8.66
CA ALA A 86 10.43 8.56 -9.53
C ALA A 86 9.98 8.46 -11.00
N PHE A 87 9.69 7.25 -11.51
CA PHE A 87 9.16 7.05 -12.86
C PHE A 87 7.79 7.72 -13.04
N LEU A 88 6.90 7.62 -12.06
CA LEU A 88 5.62 8.33 -12.10
C LEU A 88 5.79 9.86 -12.09
N THR A 89 6.89 10.36 -11.53
CA THR A 89 7.19 11.79 -11.38
C THR A 89 7.92 12.37 -12.59
N HIS A 90 8.88 11.64 -13.16
CA HIS A 90 9.83 12.13 -14.18
C HIS A 90 9.91 11.25 -15.44
N GLY A 91 9.15 10.17 -15.49
CA GLY A 91 9.11 9.27 -16.63
C GLY A 91 8.61 9.95 -17.89
N ASP A 92 8.87 9.31 -19.03
CA ASP A 92 8.40 9.81 -20.33
C ASP A 92 6.87 9.98 -20.32
N ALA A 93 6.40 11.16 -20.74
CA ALA A 93 5.00 11.50 -20.71
C ALA A 93 4.16 10.60 -21.64
N GLY A 94 4.72 10.15 -22.76
CA GLY A 94 4.05 9.22 -23.68
C GLY A 94 3.88 7.83 -23.10
N LEU A 95 4.87 7.33 -22.36
CA LEU A 95 4.74 6.07 -21.61
C LEU A 95 3.69 6.21 -20.49
N LEU A 96 3.73 7.30 -19.74
CA LEU A 96 2.80 7.54 -18.64
C LEU A 96 1.36 7.83 -19.09
N ASP A 97 1.17 8.27 -20.33
CA ASP A 97 -0.16 8.51 -20.92
C ASP A 97 -0.97 7.21 -21.04
N TYR A 98 -0.29 6.07 -21.14
CA TYR A 98 -0.93 4.75 -21.14
C TYR A 98 -1.84 4.56 -19.92
N TRP A 99 -1.45 5.05 -18.73
CA TRP A 99 -2.26 4.97 -17.50
C TRP A 99 -3.00 6.27 -17.17
N ALA A 100 -3.06 7.26 -18.06
CA ALA A 100 -3.60 8.59 -17.74
C ALA A 100 -5.05 8.53 -17.21
N ALA A 101 -5.89 7.67 -17.79
CA ALA A 101 -7.28 7.51 -17.33
C ALA A 101 -7.36 6.97 -15.89
N TRP A 102 -6.48 6.02 -15.54
CA TRP A 102 -6.39 5.46 -14.19
C TRP A 102 -5.79 6.44 -13.19
N ARG A 103 -4.74 7.18 -13.57
CA ARG A 103 -4.10 8.16 -12.68
C ARG A 103 -5.04 9.30 -12.27
N LYS A 104 -6.01 9.66 -13.12
CA LYS A 104 -7.00 10.72 -12.84
C LYS A 104 -7.98 10.39 -11.72
N ILE A 105 -8.15 9.11 -11.39
CA ILE A 105 -9.11 8.65 -10.36
C ILE A 105 -8.42 8.23 -9.05
N TRP A 106 -7.09 8.38 -8.98
CA TRP A 106 -6.35 8.13 -7.76
C TRP A 106 -6.76 9.09 -6.63
N PRO A 107 -6.58 8.69 -5.36
CA PRO A 107 -6.77 9.59 -4.23
C PRO A 107 -6.00 10.89 -4.41
N SER A 108 -6.54 11.99 -3.90
CA SER A 108 -5.85 13.28 -3.92
C SER A 108 -4.77 13.32 -2.82
N ARG A 109 -3.76 14.18 -3.00
CA ARG A 109 -2.78 14.43 -1.92
C ARG A 109 -3.44 14.92 -0.63
N GLN A 110 -4.51 15.72 -0.74
CA GLN A 110 -5.27 16.17 0.43
C GLN A 110 -5.85 14.99 1.23
N HIS A 111 -6.36 13.96 0.55
CA HIS A 111 -6.87 12.77 1.22
C HIS A 111 -5.77 12.10 2.06
N PHE A 112 -4.56 11.97 1.51
CA PHE A 112 -3.42 11.44 2.26
C PHE A 112 -2.98 12.34 3.42
N GLN A 113 -3.06 13.67 3.29
CA GLN A 113 -2.75 14.57 4.40
C GLN A 113 -3.73 14.44 5.57
N GLU A 114 -4.99 14.11 5.26
CA GLU A 114 -6.03 13.89 6.25
C GLU A 114 -5.93 12.52 6.93
N SER A 115 -5.45 11.49 6.24
CA SER A 115 -5.46 10.10 6.73
C SER A 115 -4.11 9.51 7.13
N LEU A 116 -2.99 9.92 6.51
CA LEU A 116 -1.69 9.27 6.71
C LEU A 116 -0.80 10.04 7.69
N PRO A 117 -0.38 9.41 8.81
CA PRO A 117 0.44 10.06 9.83
C PRO A 117 1.77 10.65 9.30
N VAL A 118 2.38 10.06 8.27
CA VAL A 118 3.62 10.56 7.66
C VAL A 118 3.50 11.98 7.12
N LEU A 119 2.31 12.41 6.70
CA LEU A 119 2.07 13.76 6.19
C LEU A 119 1.61 14.76 7.24
N TRP A 120 1.26 14.33 8.46
CA TRP A 120 0.71 15.23 9.49
C TRP A 120 1.71 16.30 9.95
N SER A 121 3.01 16.06 9.81
CA SER A 121 4.03 17.07 10.07
C SER A 121 4.08 18.19 9.03
N GLU A 122 3.42 18.03 7.88
CA GLU A 122 3.36 18.99 6.77
C GLU A 122 2.06 19.82 6.76
N SER A 123 1.11 19.52 7.66
CA SER A 123 -0.22 20.13 7.64
C SER A 123 -0.17 21.65 7.93
N PRO A 124 -0.75 22.51 7.07
CA PRO A 124 -0.75 23.97 7.21
C PRO A 124 -1.42 24.53 8.47
N GLY A 125 -2.11 23.67 9.24
CA GLY A 125 -2.77 24.01 10.50
C GLY A 125 -1.89 23.91 11.74
N GLY A 126 -0.61 23.54 11.61
CA GLY A 126 0.31 23.48 12.75
C GLY A 126 -0.20 22.53 13.84
N TYR A 127 -0.34 21.25 13.51
CA TYR A 127 -0.47 20.24 14.57
C TYR A 127 0.84 20.26 15.36
N ASP A 128 0.77 20.67 16.63
CA ASP A 128 1.90 20.66 17.52
C ASP A 128 2.47 19.23 17.55
N LYS A 129 3.68 19.04 17.01
CA LYS A 129 4.40 17.75 17.02
C LYS A 129 4.53 17.17 18.43
N ARG A 130 4.23 17.95 19.48
CA ARG A 130 4.22 17.53 20.88
C ARG A 130 2.99 16.71 21.31
N HIS A 131 1.97 16.54 20.47
CA HIS A 131 0.71 15.89 20.88
C HIS A 131 0.13 14.80 19.96
N ILE A 132 0.86 14.34 18.94
CA ILE A 132 0.46 13.11 18.25
C ILE A 132 0.81 11.93 19.16
N THR A 133 -0.18 11.46 19.92
CA THR A 133 -0.08 10.25 20.74
C THR A 133 -0.47 9.05 19.90
N LEU A 134 0.40 8.70 18.95
CA LEU A 134 0.30 7.39 18.30
C LEU A 134 0.66 6.29 19.32
N PRO A 135 0.04 5.11 19.23
CA PRO A 135 0.43 3.95 20.04
C PRO A 135 1.93 3.62 19.90
N PRO A 136 2.53 2.92 20.87
CA PRO A 136 3.96 2.60 20.83
C PRO A 136 4.39 1.79 19.61
N SER A 137 3.57 0.84 19.16
CA SER A 137 3.72 0.10 17.90
C SER A 137 3.85 1.02 16.67
N ALA A 138 2.98 2.02 16.57
CA ALA A 138 2.99 2.98 15.49
C ALA A 138 4.15 4.01 15.60
N SER A 139 4.39 4.56 16.79
CA SER A 139 5.37 5.65 17.02
C SER A 139 6.79 5.19 17.32
N GLY A 140 6.96 3.95 17.78
CA GLY A 140 8.18 3.45 18.39
C GLY A 140 8.48 4.08 19.75
N GLN A 141 7.55 4.79 20.40
CA GLN A 141 7.82 5.53 21.63
C GLN A 141 6.87 5.14 22.76
N TRP A 142 7.46 4.93 23.95
CA TRP A 142 6.72 4.73 25.19
C TRP A 142 6.75 5.98 26.06
N ASN A 143 5.60 6.36 26.61
CA ASN A 143 5.48 7.55 27.46
C ASN A 143 6.15 7.41 28.84
N LYS A 144 6.39 6.18 29.31
CA LYS A 144 6.76 5.89 30.71
C LYS A 144 8.11 5.21 30.91
N PHE A 145 8.69 4.60 29.87
CA PHE A 145 9.95 3.86 29.98
C PHE A 145 10.81 4.08 28.73
N PRO A 146 12.14 4.13 28.87
CA PRO A 146 13.04 4.25 27.74
C PRO A 146 13.09 2.93 26.96
N ASN A 147 13.14 3.01 25.62
CA ASN A 147 13.41 1.84 24.80
C ASN A 147 14.84 1.36 25.09
N LEU A 148 14.99 0.09 25.45
CA LEU A 148 16.30 -0.54 25.53
C LEU A 148 16.68 -1.02 24.12
N PRO A 149 17.79 -0.54 23.53
CA PRO A 149 18.20 -1.00 22.21
C PRO A 149 18.46 -2.51 22.27
N CYS A 150 17.65 -3.28 21.54
CA CYS A 150 17.93 -4.67 21.29
C CYS A 150 18.68 -4.75 19.95
N ASN A 151 19.97 -5.09 20.00
CA ASN A 151 20.83 -5.22 18.80
C ASN A 151 20.51 -6.48 17.96
N LEU A 152 19.38 -7.14 18.21
CA LEU A 152 18.94 -8.31 17.47
C LEU A 152 18.13 -7.83 16.27
N THR A 153 18.80 -7.76 15.13
CA THR A 153 18.19 -7.49 13.83
C THR A 153 17.39 -8.72 13.40
N ASN A 154 16.08 -8.76 13.66
CA ASN A 154 15.06 -9.34 12.76
C ASN A 154 13.62 -9.16 13.29
N GLN A 155 12.74 -8.74 12.38
CA GLN A 155 11.27 -8.91 12.34
C GLN A 155 10.33 -8.09 13.24
N ASP A 156 10.69 -6.88 13.68
CA ASP A 156 9.70 -6.00 14.34
C ASP A 156 8.73 -5.32 13.34
N THR A 157 8.16 -6.04 12.35
CA THR A 157 7.34 -5.47 11.27
C THR A 157 6.28 -4.47 11.77
N TYR A 158 5.71 -4.74 12.93
CA TYR A 158 4.62 -3.97 13.53
C TYR A 158 5.04 -3.03 14.67
N GLN A 159 6.35 -2.80 14.82
CA GLN A 159 6.92 -1.85 15.77
C GLN A 159 7.62 -0.69 15.06
N ASN A 160 7.51 0.50 15.64
CA ASN A 160 7.99 1.76 15.07
C ASN A 160 7.57 1.93 13.60
N VAL A 161 6.31 1.59 13.29
CA VAL A 161 5.82 1.53 11.90
C VAL A 161 5.99 2.88 11.20
N LEU A 162 5.64 3.99 11.87
CA LEU A 162 5.77 5.33 11.30
C LEU A 162 7.24 5.70 11.05
N GLY A 163 8.14 5.39 11.99
CA GLY A 163 9.56 5.67 11.82
C GLY A 163 10.17 4.89 10.65
N LYS A 164 9.75 3.64 10.45
CA LYS A 164 10.17 2.81 9.32
C LYS A 164 9.62 3.34 8.00
N GLN A 165 8.33 3.69 7.94
CA GLN A 165 7.72 4.29 6.76
C GLN A 165 8.39 5.61 6.38
N GLN A 166 8.64 6.50 7.37
CA GLN A 166 9.36 7.75 7.17
C GLN A 166 10.77 7.53 6.64
N LYS A 167 11.49 6.53 7.18
CA LYS A 167 12.82 6.17 6.69
C LYS A 167 12.77 5.69 5.23
N ARG A 168 11.86 4.78 4.86
CA ARG A 168 11.72 4.32 3.47
C ARG A 168 11.45 5.49 2.51
N LEU A 169 10.54 6.39 2.87
CA LEU A 169 10.23 7.58 2.07
C LEU A 169 11.43 8.53 1.96
N HIS A 170 12.16 8.74 3.07
CA HIS A 170 13.34 9.60 3.09
C HIS A 170 14.49 9.03 2.25
N ASP A 171 14.81 7.75 2.40
CA ASP A 171 15.85 7.08 1.62
C ASP A 171 15.50 7.14 0.11
N ALA A 172 14.24 6.89 -0.25
CA ALA A 172 13.76 7.04 -1.64
C ALA A 172 13.86 8.49 -2.16
N TRP A 173 13.64 9.47 -1.29
CA TRP A 173 13.79 10.89 -1.61
C TRP A 173 15.25 11.29 -1.88
N GLU A 174 16.18 10.81 -1.07
CA GLU A 174 17.61 11.05 -1.31
C GLU A 174 18.05 10.43 -2.64
N HIS A 175 17.61 9.20 -2.93
CA HIS A 175 17.90 8.54 -4.21
C HIS A 175 17.34 9.30 -5.41
N VAL A 176 16.08 9.77 -5.37
CA VAL A 176 15.52 10.53 -6.50
C VAL A 176 16.22 11.87 -6.69
N LEU A 177 16.63 12.56 -5.62
CA LEU A 177 17.37 13.82 -5.73
C LEU A 177 18.78 13.64 -6.31
N SER A 178 19.41 12.48 -6.08
CA SER A 178 20.71 12.16 -6.69
C SER A 178 20.64 12.09 -8.22
N VAL A 179 19.47 11.74 -8.77
CA VAL A 179 19.23 11.57 -10.22
C VAL A 179 18.51 12.77 -10.83
N PHE A 180 17.59 13.39 -10.07
CA PHE A 180 16.74 14.52 -10.45
C PHE A 180 16.75 15.59 -9.34
N PRO A 181 17.78 16.47 -9.29
CA PRO A 181 17.98 17.41 -8.18
C PRO A 181 16.89 18.46 -8.00
N THR A 182 16.06 18.69 -9.01
CA THR A 182 14.96 19.68 -9.01
C THR A 182 13.59 19.03 -8.78
N THR A 183 13.54 17.81 -8.25
CA THR A 183 12.28 17.11 -7.99
C THR A 183 11.42 17.91 -7.01
N ASP A 184 10.12 18.03 -7.30
CA ASP A 184 9.16 18.58 -6.35
C ASP A 184 8.79 17.52 -5.30
N TRP A 185 8.98 17.87 -4.02
CA TRP A 185 8.66 16.98 -2.90
C TRP A 185 7.19 16.56 -2.88
N SER A 186 6.27 17.49 -3.15
CA SER A 186 4.83 17.22 -3.05
C SER A 186 4.38 16.24 -4.13
N LEU A 187 4.94 16.32 -5.33
CA LEU A 187 4.64 15.41 -6.43
C LEU A 187 5.29 14.03 -6.22
N PHE A 188 6.55 13.99 -5.82
CA PHE A 188 7.25 12.72 -5.58
C PHE A 188 6.61 11.92 -4.43
N SER A 189 6.44 12.56 -3.27
CA SER A 189 5.82 11.89 -2.12
C SER A 189 4.37 11.51 -2.40
N TYR A 190 3.65 12.25 -3.25
CA TYR A 190 2.32 11.84 -3.70
C TYR A 190 2.37 10.49 -4.45
N HIS A 191 3.23 10.35 -5.45
CA HIS A 191 3.38 9.09 -6.19
C HIS A 191 3.90 7.95 -5.31
N TRP A 192 4.81 8.25 -4.39
CA TRP A 192 5.29 7.27 -3.42
C TRP A 192 4.15 6.75 -2.52
N LEU A 193 3.26 7.63 -2.05
CA LEU A 193 2.10 7.24 -1.21
C LEU A 193 1.03 6.49 -2.00
N ILE A 194 0.85 6.78 -3.29
CA ILE A 194 0.01 5.94 -4.18
C ILE A 194 0.54 4.51 -4.19
N LEU A 195 1.84 4.32 -4.39
CA LEU A 195 2.47 3.01 -4.35
C LEU A 195 2.34 2.35 -2.96
N ASN A 196 2.60 3.09 -1.88
CA ASN A 196 2.55 2.55 -0.52
C ASN A 196 1.16 2.03 -0.14
N THR A 197 0.11 2.75 -0.52
CA THR A 197 -1.26 2.46 -0.06
C THR A 197 -2.05 1.53 -0.99
N ARG A 198 -1.56 1.27 -2.22
CA ARG A 198 -2.35 0.62 -3.29
C ARG A 198 -1.62 -0.48 -4.05
N SER A 199 -0.38 -0.80 -3.68
CA SER A 199 0.37 -1.88 -4.33
C SER A 199 -0.11 -3.25 -3.88
N PHE A 200 0.03 -4.20 -4.79
CA PHE A 200 -0.12 -5.63 -4.56
C PHE A 200 1.26 -6.27 -4.53
N TYR A 201 1.35 -7.42 -3.86
CA TYR A 201 2.54 -8.23 -3.90
C TYR A 201 2.86 -8.62 -5.36
N TYR A 202 4.03 -8.22 -5.84
CA TYR A 202 4.49 -8.50 -7.20
C TYR A 202 5.98 -8.74 -7.22
N VAL A 203 6.37 -9.82 -7.89
CA VAL A 203 7.77 -10.14 -8.23
C VAL A 203 7.81 -10.43 -9.72
N SER A 204 8.77 -9.82 -10.42
CA SER A 204 8.94 -10.03 -11.85
C SER A 204 9.03 -11.53 -12.18
N PRO A 205 8.33 -12.01 -13.23
CA PRO A 205 8.36 -13.42 -13.59
C PRO A 205 9.77 -13.97 -13.75
N GLY A 206 10.08 -15.05 -13.02
CA GLY A 206 11.40 -15.70 -13.04
C GLY A 206 12.49 -14.99 -12.22
N LYS A 207 12.12 -14.01 -11.37
CA LYS A 207 13.00 -13.43 -10.36
C LYS A 207 12.67 -13.95 -8.98
N GLU A 208 13.68 -13.93 -8.10
CA GLU A 208 13.49 -14.18 -6.68
C GLU A 208 12.86 -12.94 -6.02
N PRO A 209 12.08 -13.12 -4.94
CA PRO A 209 11.59 -12.00 -4.13
C PRO A 209 12.75 -11.12 -3.62
N PRO A 210 12.55 -9.80 -3.50
CA PRO A 210 13.52 -8.92 -2.87
C PRO A 210 13.68 -9.23 -1.38
N ASP A 211 14.85 -8.89 -0.82
CA ASP A 211 15.13 -9.02 0.61
C ASP A 211 14.17 -8.16 1.46
N ASP A 212 13.88 -6.94 1.01
CA ASP A 212 12.81 -6.11 1.56
C ASP A 212 11.50 -6.38 0.81
N TRP A 213 10.54 -6.97 1.50
CA TRP A 213 9.22 -7.26 0.96
C TRP A 213 8.46 -6.00 0.51
N ASN A 214 8.82 -4.81 1.02
CA ASN A 214 8.26 -3.53 0.56
C ASN A 214 8.63 -3.18 -0.88
N ASP A 215 9.60 -3.89 -1.46
CA ASP A 215 9.97 -3.77 -2.87
C ASP A 215 9.29 -4.82 -3.77
N ALA A 216 8.57 -5.78 -3.18
CA ALA A 216 7.75 -6.73 -3.94
C ALA A 216 6.41 -6.09 -4.31
N ILE A 217 6.43 -5.01 -5.09
CA ILE A 217 5.26 -4.18 -5.34
C ILE A 217 4.92 -4.00 -6.82
N GLY A 218 3.62 -3.90 -7.09
CA GLY A 218 3.06 -3.51 -8.38
C GLY A 218 1.65 -2.95 -8.21
N LEU A 219 1.31 -1.92 -8.98
CA LEU A 219 -0.06 -1.40 -8.99
C LEU A 219 -0.91 -2.22 -9.95
N VAL A 220 -2.06 -2.68 -9.48
CA VAL A 220 -3.02 -3.49 -10.24
C VAL A 220 -4.25 -2.64 -10.55
N PRO A 221 -4.43 -2.16 -11.80
CA PRO A 221 -5.59 -1.33 -12.14
C PRO A 221 -6.89 -2.07 -11.89
N PHE A 222 -7.89 -1.34 -11.38
CA PHE A 222 -9.22 -1.83 -11.02
C PHE A 222 -9.24 -2.71 -9.77
N GLY A 223 -8.21 -3.54 -9.56
CA GLY A 223 -7.99 -4.28 -8.32
C GLY A 223 -7.83 -3.35 -7.11
N ASP A 224 -7.19 -2.19 -7.31
CA ASP A 224 -6.97 -1.19 -6.26
C ASP A 224 -8.24 -0.49 -5.75
N TYR A 225 -9.43 -0.80 -6.30
CA TYR A 225 -10.71 -0.38 -5.71
C TYR A 225 -11.21 -1.24 -4.56
N LEU A 226 -10.76 -2.50 -4.46
CA LEU A 226 -11.27 -3.38 -3.41
C LEU A 226 -10.81 -2.88 -2.04
N ASN A 227 -11.76 -2.65 -1.14
CA ASN A 227 -11.45 -2.28 0.24
C ASN A 227 -10.99 -3.49 1.05
N HIS A 228 -10.36 -3.19 2.19
CA HIS A 228 -9.89 -4.21 3.12
C HIS A 228 -11.02 -4.78 3.99
N ALA A 229 -11.05 -6.10 4.12
CA ALA A 229 -11.56 -6.78 5.30
C ALA A 229 -10.56 -7.87 5.70
N ASP A 230 -10.36 -8.08 7.00
CA ASP A 230 -9.37 -9.02 7.53
C ASP A 230 -9.57 -10.45 6.99
N ASN A 231 -10.81 -10.95 7.13
CA ASN A 231 -11.27 -12.22 6.56
C ASN A 231 -12.12 -12.02 5.29
N ALA A 232 -11.60 -11.26 4.32
CA ALA A 232 -12.33 -11.03 3.09
C ALA A 232 -12.53 -12.33 2.28
N PRO A 233 -13.75 -12.60 1.76
CA PRO A 233 -14.03 -13.76 0.93
C PRO A 233 -13.59 -13.55 -0.54
N CYS A 234 -12.31 -13.21 -0.73
CA CYS A 234 -11.68 -12.96 -2.02
C CYS A 234 -10.22 -13.44 -2.00
N GLU A 235 -9.88 -14.29 -2.95
CA GLU A 235 -8.52 -14.76 -3.20
C GLU A 235 -7.93 -13.96 -4.36
N VAL A 236 -6.72 -13.44 -4.18
CA VAL A 236 -5.96 -12.74 -5.23
C VAL A 236 -4.75 -13.59 -5.61
N VAL A 237 -4.66 -13.96 -6.89
CA VAL A 237 -3.59 -14.82 -7.42
C VAL A 237 -2.94 -14.15 -8.62
N PHE A 238 -1.62 -14.04 -8.60
CA PHE A 238 -0.82 -13.69 -9.78
C PHE A 238 -0.13 -14.94 -10.32
N ASP A 239 -0.38 -15.28 -11.60
CA ASP A 239 0.16 -16.48 -12.25
C ASP A 239 1.35 -16.19 -13.19
N GLY A 240 1.88 -14.96 -13.16
CA GLY A 240 2.91 -14.49 -14.09
C GLY A 240 2.36 -13.83 -15.35
N GLN A 241 1.06 -13.97 -15.64
CA GLN A 241 0.40 -13.36 -16.80
C GLN A 241 -0.76 -12.46 -16.40
N MET A 242 -1.53 -12.83 -15.37
CA MET A 242 -2.67 -12.08 -14.89
C MET A 242 -2.77 -12.09 -13.37
N SER A 243 -3.27 -10.98 -12.81
CA SER A 243 -3.77 -10.93 -11.43
C SER A 243 -5.27 -11.21 -11.43
N THR A 244 -5.67 -12.29 -10.76
CA THR A 244 -7.06 -12.78 -10.73
C THR A 244 -7.64 -12.62 -9.34
N PHE A 245 -8.84 -12.04 -9.25
CA PHE A 245 -9.61 -11.86 -8.02
C PHE A 245 -10.80 -12.80 -8.05
N ARG A 246 -10.76 -13.83 -7.20
CA ARG A 246 -11.73 -14.92 -7.15
C ARG A 246 -12.54 -14.84 -5.86
N ALA A 247 -13.86 -14.91 -5.96
CA ALA A 247 -14.70 -15.01 -4.78
C ALA A 247 -14.48 -16.37 -4.08
N THR A 248 -14.19 -16.37 -2.78
CA THR A 248 -14.07 -17.63 -1.99
C THR A 248 -15.36 -18.00 -1.28
N ALA A 249 -16.32 -17.07 -1.23
CA ALA A 249 -17.68 -17.30 -0.78
C ALA A 249 -18.69 -16.61 -1.72
N ARG A 250 -19.97 -16.89 -1.50
CA ARG A 250 -21.06 -16.27 -2.24
C ARG A 250 -21.25 -14.80 -1.82
N HIS A 251 -21.45 -13.92 -2.80
CA HIS A 251 -21.84 -12.52 -2.61
C HIS A 251 -23.20 -12.28 -3.24
N GLU A 252 -24.11 -11.62 -2.53
CA GLU A 252 -25.39 -11.21 -3.08
C GLU A 252 -25.29 -9.89 -3.83
N LYS A 253 -26.23 -9.65 -4.75
CA LYS A 253 -26.33 -8.36 -5.43
C LYS A 253 -26.50 -7.24 -4.39
N GLY A 254 -25.63 -6.26 -4.44
CA GLY A 254 -25.61 -5.12 -3.52
C GLY A 254 -24.57 -5.26 -2.41
N ASP A 255 -23.98 -6.43 -2.22
CA ASP A 255 -22.90 -6.63 -1.26
C ASP A 255 -21.64 -5.89 -1.72
N GLU A 256 -20.93 -5.28 -0.78
CA GLU A 256 -19.58 -4.81 -1.05
C GLU A 256 -18.61 -5.99 -1.07
N VAL A 257 -17.77 -6.01 -2.10
CA VAL A 257 -16.72 -7.02 -2.25
C VAL A 257 -15.44 -6.44 -1.67
N PHE A 258 -14.86 -7.17 -0.73
CA PHE A 258 -13.60 -6.85 -0.08
C PHE A 258 -12.49 -7.80 -0.53
N MET A 259 -11.24 -7.40 -0.30
CA MET A 259 -10.08 -8.29 -0.30
C MET A 259 -9.31 -8.14 1.02
N SER A 260 -8.46 -9.11 1.36
CA SER A 260 -7.55 -8.94 2.50
C SER A 260 -6.27 -8.27 2.01
N TYR A 261 -5.81 -7.25 2.73
CA TYR A 261 -4.53 -6.59 2.44
C TYR A 261 -3.38 -7.33 3.13
N GLY A 262 -3.70 -8.36 3.93
CA GLY A 262 -2.83 -9.02 4.87
C GLY A 262 -3.45 -9.01 6.27
N SER A 263 -3.03 -9.97 7.10
CA SER A 263 -3.39 -10.05 8.53
C SER A 263 -2.60 -9.00 9.32
N HIS A 264 -3.04 -7.75 9.24
CA HIS A 264 -2.36 -6.60 9.81
C HIS A 264 -3.13 -6.04 11.02
N PRO A 265 -2.43 -5.65 12.11
CA PRO A 265 -3.06 -4.97 13.23
C PRO A 265 -3.47 -3.54 12.84
N ASN A 266 -4.39 -2.95 13.60
CA ASN A 266 -4.94 -1.63 13.29
C ASN A 266 -3.88 -0.53 13.28
N ASP A 267 -2.84 -0.63 14.12
CA ASP A 267 -1.74 0.34 14.11
C ASP A 267 -0.96 0.35 12.79
N TYR A 268 -0.82 -0.83 12.17
CA TYR A 268 -0.18 -0.97 10.87
C TYR A 268 -1.08 -0.46 9.75
N LEU A 269 -2.35 -0.89 9.74
CA LEU A 269 -3.35 -0.42 8.78
C LEU A 269 -3.44 1.11 8.80
N PHE A 270 -3.41 1.70 10.00
CA PHE A 270 -3.53 3.13 10.16
C PHE A 270 -2.32 3.89 9.60
N VAL A 271 -1.11 3.45 9.91
CA VAL A 271 0.11 4.11 9.44
C VAL A 271 0.32 3.91 7.94
N GLU A 272 0.15 2.69 7.43
CA GLU A 272 0.50 2.33 6.05
C GLU A 272 -0.60 2.59 5.04
N TYR A 273 -1.87 2.56 5.47
CA TYR A 273 -3.04 2.72 4.58
C TYR A 273 -3.99 3.84 4.99
N GLY A 274 -3.87 4.42 6.18
CA GLY A 274 -4.68 5.57 6.62
C GLY A 274 -6.07 5.23 7.11
N PHE A 275 -6.32 3.98 7.51
CA PHE A 275 -7.59 3.55 8.10
C PHE A 275 -7.36 2.46 9.16
N PHE A 276 -8.37 2.19 9.97
CA PHE A 276 -8.42 1.04 10.87
C PHE A 276 -9.82 0.42 10.83
N LEU A 277 -9.96 -0.82 11.29
CA LEU A 277 -11.25 -1.51 11.35
C LEU A 277 -11.81 -1.48 12.77
N ASP A 278 -13.13 -1.30 12.91
CA ASP A 278 -13.83 -1.42 14.19
C ASP A 278 -13.72 -2.84 14.79
N ARG A 279 -13.62 -3.85 13.92
CA ARG A 279 -13.40 -5.25 14.26
C ARG A 279 -12.33 -5.81 13.33
N ASN A 280 -11.16 -6.08 13.90
CA ASN A 280 -10.02 -6.67 13.22
C ASN A 280 -9.63 -7.93 14.01
N GLU A 281 -9.69 -9.11 13.40
CA GLU A 281 -9.33 -10.36 14.08
C GLU A 281 -7.81 -10.52 14.19
N SER A 282 -7.07 -9.84 13.30
CA SER A 282 -5.63 -9.70 13.30
C SER A 282 -5.13 -8.53 14.18
N ASP A 283 -6.00 -7.86 14.95
CA ASP A 283 -5.56 -6.78 15.83
C ASP A 283 -4.67 -7.31 16.96
N ALA A 284 -3.59 -6.59 17.24
CA ALA A 284 -2.60 -7.02 18.21
C ALA A 284 -1.94 -5.82 18.88
N VAL A 285 -1.56 -6.01 20.15
CA VAL A 285 -0.72 -5.08 20.89
C VAL A 285 0.61 -5.76 21.15
N TYR A 286 1.69 -5.13 20.70
CA TYR A 286 3.03 -5.65 20.86
C TYR A 286 3.66 -5.10 22.15
N LEU A 287 4.15 -6.00 22.99
CA LEU A 287 4.65 -5.70 24.34
C LEU A 287 6.16 -5.95 24.49
N ASP A 288 6.87 -6.13 23.38
CA ASP A 288 8.31 -6.42 23.31
C ASP A 288 9.11 -5.46 24.17
N ASP A 289 8.94 -4.16 23.97
CA ASP A 289 9.64 -3.12 24.73
C ASP A 289 9.37 -3.14 26.24
N VAL A 290 8.28 -3.80 26.68
CA VAL A 290 7.96 -4.00 28.10
C VAL A 290 8.60 -5.29 28.61
N VAL A 291 8.37 -6.41 27.92
CA VAL A 291 8.85 -7.74 28.32
C VAL A 291 10.38 -7.83 28.23
N PHE A 292 10.98 -7.22 27.22
CA PHE A 292 12.42 -7.25 26.96
C PHE A 292 13.25 -6.48 27.97
N GLN A 293 12.64 -5.71 28.88
CA GLN A 293 13.33 -5.09 30.01
C GLN A 293 13.67 -6.10 31.10
N ASP A 294 12.87 -7.16 31.21
CA ASP A 294 12.93 -8.13 32.31
C ASP A 294 13.62 -9.45 31.93
N ILE A 295 13.97 -9.66 30.66
CA ILE A 295 14.66 -10.86 30.18
C ILE A 295 16.09 -10.57 29.72
N THR A 296 16.99 -11.53 29.95
CA THR A 296 18.42 -11.36 29.65
C THR A 296 18.70 -11.44 28.15
N PHE A 297 19.91 -11.04 27.74
CA PHE A 297 20.35 -11.21 26.35
C PHE A 297 20.34 -12.68 25.92
N ASP A 298 20.77 -13.59 26.80
CA ASP A 298 20.80 -15.03 26.52
C ASP A 298 19.39 -15.59 26.36
N ASP A 299 18.41 -15.10 27.13
CA ASP A 299 16.99 -15.47 26.96
C ASP A 299 16.43 -15.00 25.61
N LYS A 300 16.78 -13.77 25.19
CA LYS A 300 16.37 -13.24 23.87
C LYS A 300 16.94 -14.08 22.73
N GLU A 301 18.22 -14.45 22.82
CA GLU A 301 18.85 -15.35 21.86
C GLU A 301 18.20 -16.74 21.85
N ALA A 302 17.83 -17.26 23.03
CA ALA A 302 17.12 -18.53 23.13
C ALA A 302 15.72 -18.45 22.49
N LEU A 303 14.95 -17.40 22.76
CA LEU A 303 13.65 -17.15 22.12
C LEU A 303 13.80 -17.11 20.59
N ARG A 304 14.82 -16.40 20.08
CA ARG A 304 15.09 -16.29 18.65
C ARG A 304 15.42 -17.65 18.03
N ALA A 305 16.29 -18.42 18.67
CA ALA A 305 16.68 -19.75 18.20
C ALA A 305 15.50 -20.73 18.12
N HIS A 306 14.44 -20.50 18.91
CA HIS A 306 13.22 -21.32 18.93
C HIS A 306 12.04 -20.70 18.17
N GLY A 307 12.21 -19.52 17.54
CA GLY A 307 11.14 -18.85 16.79
C GLY A 307 10.05 -18.22 17.67
N TYR A 308 10.38 -17.86 18.91
CA TYR A 308 9.49 -17.19 19.88
C TYR A 308 9.91 -15.74 20.18
N TYR A 309 10.81 -15.17 19.38
CA TYR A 309 11.25 -13.78 19.53
C TYR A 309 10.41 -12.87 18.64
N GLY A 310 9.84 -11.80 19.23
CA GLY A 310 8.92 -10.89 18.54
C GLY A 310 7.49 -11.40 18.57
#